data_AF-A0A822A8A0-F1
#
_entry.id   AF-A0A822A8A0-F1
#
_cell.length_a   1.000
_cell.length_b   1.000
_cell.length_c   1.000
_cell.angle_alpha   90.00
_cell.angle_beta   90.00
_cell.angle_gamma   90.00
#
_symmetry.space_group_name_H-M   'P 1'
#
loop_
_entity.id
_entity.type
_entity.pdbx_description
1 polymer ?
#
loop_
_entity_poly.entity_id
_entity_poly.type
_entity_poly.pdbx_seq_one_letter_code
_entity_poly.pdbx_strand_id
1 'polypeptide(L)'
;VIADNYKVLIYNGLLDVIIASSVTMDWVDKLQWKYANELRSAERKIWKVEEDDKEVAGYLKQAHSFYVAWVRNAGHMVPADQPRAAFDLIDRFISA
;
A
#
# COMPACT_ATOMS: atom_id res chain seq x y z
N VAL A 1 -16.08 4.80 -9.14
CA VAL A 1 -17.21 4.13 -8.44
C VAL A 1 -16.77 3.41 -7.17
N ILE A 2 -15.92 2.37 -7.22
CA ILE A 2 -15.50 1.66 -5.98
C ILE A 2 -14.74 2.60 -5.03
N ALA A 3 -13.70 3.26 -5.53
CA ALA A 3 -12.89 4.21 -4.77
C ALA A 3 -13.68 5.42 -4.22
N ASP A 4 -14.83 5.75 -4.80
CA ASP A 4 -15.67 6.88 -4.35
C ASP A 4 -16.58 6.50 -3.18
N ASN A 5 -16.82 5.20 -2.96
CA ASN A 5 -17.86 4.72 -2.04
C ASN A 5 -17.33 3.71 -1.00
N TYR A 6 -16.15 3.13 -1.23
CA TYR A 6 -15.58 2.10 -0.36
C TYR A 6 -14.14 2.42 0.02
N LYS A 7 -13.70 1.87 1.15
CA LYS A 7 -12.29 1.85 1.54
C LYS A 7 -11.54 0.88 0.63
N VAL A 8 -10.42 1.32 0.06
CA VAL A 8 -9.62 0.53 -0.90
C VAL A 8 -8.18 0.50 -0.44
N LEU A 9 -7.60 -0.69 -0.38
CA LEU A 9 -6.17 -0.90 -0.17
C LEU A 9 -5.59 -1.67 -1.36
N ILE A 10 -4.56 -1.10 -1.97
CA ILE A 10 -3.69 -1.78 -2.93
C ILE A 10 -2.33 -1.97 -2.26
N TYR A 11 -1.82 -3.20 -2.18
CA TYR A 11 -0.51 -3.46 -1.60
C TYR A 11 0.32 -4.40 -2.46
N ASN A 12 1.62 -4.12 -2.58
CA ASN A 12 2.58 -4.94 -3.33
C ASN A 12 3.84 -5.22 -2.50
N GLY A 13 4.44 -6.40 -2.71
CA GLY A 13 5.82 -6.65 -2.33
C GLY A 13 6.78 -5.98 -3.31
N LEU A 14 7.79 -5.28 -2.81
CA LEU A 14 8.75 -4.55 -3.65
C LEU A 14 9.67 -5.43 -4.50
N LEU A 15 9.75 -6.74 -4.21
CA LEU A 15 10.58 -7.71 -4.92
C LEU A 15 9.77 -8.58 -5.90
N ASP A 16 8.47 -8.32 -6.09
CA ASP A 16 7.68 -9.02 -7.09
C ASP A 16 8.08 -8.56 -8.50
N VAL A 17 8.46 -9.51 -9.35
CA VAL A 17 8.83 -9.28 -10.75
C VAL A 17 7.66 -9.57 -11.69
N ILE A 18 6.72 -10.44 -11.31
CA ILE A 18 5.58 -10.83 -12.14
C ILE A 18 4.58 -9.69 -12.18
N ILE A 19 4.19 -9.16 -11.01
CA ILE A 19 3.32 -7.99 -10.86
C ILE A 19 4.12 -6.88 -10.17
N ALA A 20 5.09 -6.36 -10.92
CA ALA A 20 6.00 -5.35 -10.41
C ALA A 20 5.26 -4.10 -9.92
N SER A 21 5.70 -3.57 -8.78
CA SER A 21 5.13 -2.37 -8.17
C SER A 21 5.02 -1.20 -9.15
N SER A 22 5.97 -1.02 -10.08
CA SER A 22 5.93 0.08 -11.05
C SER A 22 4.71 -0.02 -11.98
N VAL A 23 4.37 -1.23 -12.43
CA VAL A 23 3.21 -1.49 -13.31
C VAL A 23 1.92 -1.24 -12.55
N THR A 24 1.82 -1.72 -11.31
CA THR A 24 0.64 -1.43 -10.47
C THR A 24 0.47 0.07 -10.25
N MET A 25 1.57 0.82 -10.05
CA MET A 25 1.48 2.27 -9.83
C MET A 25 1.09 3.04 -11.08
N ASP A 26 1.56 2.65 -12.26
CA ASP A 26 1.10 3.22 -13.52
C ASP A 26 -0.42 2.99 -13.72
N TRP A 27 -0.94 1.82 -13.31
CA TRP A 27 -2.38 1.57 -13.30
C TRP A 27 -3.12 2.43 -12.27
N VAL A 28 -2.64 2.51 -11.02
CA VAL A 28 -3.24 3.35 -9.97
C VAL A 28 -3.30 4.82 -10.41
N ASP A 29 -2.23 5.33 -11.03
CA ASP A 29 -2.17 6.69 -11.53
C ASP A 29 -3.14 6.95 -12.68
N LYS A 30 -3.65 5.93 -13.37
CA LYS A 30 -4.67 6.08 -14.43
C LYS A 30 -6.10 5.95 -13.92
N LEU A 31 -6.30 5.50 -12.69
CA LEU A 31 -7.63 5.37 -12.09
C LEU A 31 -8.36 6.72 -12.06
N GLN A 32 -9.62 6.70 -12.48
CA GLN A 32 -10.51 7.85 -12.46
C GLN A 32 -11.46 7.71 -11.26
N TRP A 33 -11.31 8.62 -10.30
CA TRP A 33 -12.16 8.72 -9.11
C TRP A 33 -12.01 10.12 -8.51
N LYS A 34 -12.91 10.47 -7.59
CA LYS A 34 -13.10 11.83 -7.07
C LYS A 34 -11.81 12.50 -6.58
N TYR A 35 -10.94 11.75 -5.90
CA TYR A 35 -9.73 12.28 -5.29
C TYR A 35 -8.43 11.73 -5.92
N ALA A 36 -8.49 11.30 -7.19
CA ALA A 36 -7.34 10.71 -7.88
C ALA A 36 -6.11 11.63 -7.93
N ASN A 37 -6.31 12.93 -8.16
CA ASN A 37 -5.20 13.89 -8.21
C ASN A 37 -4.52 14.07 -6.85
N GLU A 38 -5.30 14.03 -5.76
CA GLU A 38 -4.75 14.11 -4.40
C GLU A 38 -3.96 12.85 -4.06
N LEU A 39 -4.43 11.69 -4.49
CA LEU A 39 -3.63 10.48 -4.39
C LEU A 39 -2.34 10.63 -5.18
N ARG A 40 -2.35 11.10 -6.44
CA ARG A 40 -1.13 11.28 -7.23
C ARG A 40 -0.12 12.22 -6.56
N SER A 41 -0.57 13.32 -5.96
CA SER A 41 0.31 14.28 -5.28
C SER A 41 0.67 13.91 -3.83
N ALA A 42 -0.01 12.93 -3.22
CA ALA A 42 0.25 12.55 -1.84
C ALA A 42 1.69 12.06 -1.64
N GLU A 43 2.29 12.48 -0.53
CA GLU A 43 3.61 12.05 -0.12
C GLU A 43 3.61 10.58 0.28
N ARG A 44 4.67 9.87 -0.08
CA ARG A 44 4.93 8.50 0.38
C ARG A 44 5.59 8.57 1.76
N LYS A 45 4.90 8.03 2.77
CA LYS A 45 5.38 7.97 4.15
C LYS A 45 6.07 6.64 4.44
N ILE A 46 7.06 6.67 5.32
CA ILE A 46 7.69 5.46 5.87
C ILE A 46 6.71 4.82 6.85
N TRP A 47 6.58 3.51 6.77
CA TRP A 47 5.77 2.71 7.70
C TRP A 47 6.64 1.67 8.40
N LYS A 48 6.52 1.63 9.71
CA LYS A 48 7.04 0.59 10.60
C LYS A 48 5.86 -0.03 11.36
N VAL A 49 5.98 -1.29 11.74
CA VAL A 49 4.92 -1.96 12.52
C VAL A 49 4.87 -1.33 13.91
N GLU A 50 6.01 -1.22 14.57
CA GLU A 50 6.18 -0.43 15.79
C GLU A 50 7.12 0.76 15.54
N GLU A 51 6.91 1.89 16.21
CA GLU A 51 7.73 3.10 16.00
C GLU A 51 9.22 2.88 16.31
N ASP A 52 9.52 2.03 17.29
CA ASP A 52 10.86 1.66 17.72
C ASP A 52 11.48 0.50 16.91
N ASP A 53 10.75 -0.08 15.96
CA ASP A 53 11.32 -1.10 15.06
C ASP A 53 12.53 -0.50 14.33
N LYS A 54 13.64 -1.25 14.32
CA LYS A 54 14.84 -0.87 13.57
C LYS A 54 14.62 -0.91 12.06
N GLU A 55 13.81 -1.86 11.61
CA GLU A 55 13.53 -2.08 10.21
C GLU A 55 12.27 -1.36 9.75
N VAL A 56 12.34 -0.82 8.54
CA VAL A 56 11.16 -0.28 7.84
C VAL A 56 10.36 -1.44 7.27
N ALA A 57 9.09 -1.55 7.65
CA ALA A 57 8.15 -2.55 7.12
C ALA A 57 7.78 -2.24 5.68
N GLY A 58 7.65 -0.95 5.37
CA GLY A 58 7.27 -0.52 4.04
C GLY A 58 7.05 0.97 3.90
N TYR A 59 6.27 1.31 2.89
CA TYR A 59 5.86 2.67 2.62
C TYR A 59 4.36 2.72 2.38
N LEU A 60 3.73 3.82 2.75
CA LEU A 60 2.30 4.06 2.57
C LEU A 60 2.08 5.40 1.85
N LYS A 61 1.11 5.41 0.96
CA LYS A 61 0.57 6.63 0.34
C LYS A 61 -0.95 6.56 0.42
N GLN A 62 -1.60 7.68 0.73
CA GLN A 62 -3.04 7.71 0.97
C GLN A 62 -3.63 9.03 0.49
N ALA A 63 -4.85 8.96 -0.05
CA ALA A 63 -5.78 10.08 -0.12
C ALA A 63 -7.16 9.58 0.28
N HIS A 64 -7.78 10.23 1.26
CA HIS A 64 -9.08 9.81 1.80
C HIS A 64 -9.13 8.31 2.13
N SER A 65 -10.10 7.57 1.57
CA SER A 65 -10.32 6.15 1.79
C SER A 65 -9.53 5.23 0.86
N PHE A 66 -8.57 5.77 0.08
CA PHE A 66 -7.74 5.01 -0.84
C PHE A 66 -6.29 4.96 -0.35
N TYR A 67 -5.78 3.73 -0.15
CA TYR A 67 -4.47 3.45 0.40
C TYR A 67 -3.64 2.63 -0.60
N VAL A 68 -2.36 2.98 -0.72
CA VAL A 68 -1.36 2.24 -1.48
C VAL A 68 -0.20 1.92 -0.55
N ALA A 69 0.17 0.65 -0.45
CA ALA A 69 1.26 0.17 0.39
C ALA A 69 2.31 -0.60 -0.42
N TRP A 70 3.57 -0.41 -0.04
CA TRP A 70 4.72 -1.15 -0.56
C TRP A 70 5.40 -1.85 0.59
N VAL A 71 5.42 -3.19 0.58
CA VAL A 71 6.04 -3.98 1.63
C VAL A 71 7.49 -4.29 1.24
N ARG A 72 8.44 -3.87 2.09
CA ARG A 72 9.87 -4.16 1.89
C ARG A 72 10.12 -5.64 2.12
N ASN A 73 11.15 -6.17 1.47
CA ASN A 73 11.60 -7.56 1.64
C ASN A 73 10.49 -8.62 1.40
N ALA A 74 9.52 -8.30 0.53
CA ALA A 74 8.45 -9.19 0.11
C ALA A 74 8.37 -9.25 -1.42
N GLY A 75 8.11 -10.43 -1.96
CA GLY A 75 7.81 -10.68 -3.36
C GLY A 75 6.30 -10.76 -3.62
N HIS A 76 5.90 -11.72 -4.44
CA HIS A 76 4.50 -11.87 -4.88
C HIS A 76 3.54 -12.20 -3.72
N MET A 77 3.97 -13.07 -2.81
CA MET A 77 3.16 -13.56 -1.70
C MET A 77 3.52 -12.82 -0.41
N VAL A 78 3.11 -11.55 -0.31
CA VAL A 78 3.45 -10.66 0.81
C VAL A 78 3.23 -11.29 2.20
N PRO A 79 2.09 -11.94 2.50
CA PRO A 79 1.91 -12.56 3.83
C PRO A 79 2.83 -13.75 4.10
N ALA A 80 3.34 -14.42 3.07
CA ALA A 80 4.30 -15.51 3.23
C ALA A 80 5.71 -14.96 3.51
N ASP A 81 6.11 -13.90 2.79
CA ASP A 81 7.45 -13.33 2.92
C ASP A 81 7.60 -12.41 4.14
N GLN A 82 6.56 -11.64 4.47
CA GLN A 82 6.55 -10.65 5.56
C GLN A 82 5.26 -10.74 6.39
N PRO A 83 5.04 -11.85 7.13
CA PRO A 83 3.79 -12.10 7.84
C PRO A 83 3.44 -11.02 8.88
N ARG A 84 4.43 -10.51 9.63
CA ARG A 84 4.22 -9.46 10.65
C ARG A 84 3.74 -8.16 10.02
N ALA A 85 4.40 -7.71 8.94
CA ALA A 85 4.01 -6.50 8.23
C ALA A 85 2.64 -6.68 7.55
N ALA A 86 2.40 -7.83 6.91
CA ALA A 86 1.13 -8.12 6.25
C ALA A 86 -0.04 -8.10 7.24
N PHE A 87 0.14 -8.70 8.43
CA PHE A 87 -0.87 -8.69 9.48
C PHE A 87 -1.16 -7.26 9.96
N ASP A 88 -0.13 -6.49 10.31
CA ASP A 88 -0.28 -5.09 10.75
C ASP A 88 -1.01 -4.23 9.69
N LEU A 89 -0.64 -4.37 8.42
CA LEU A 89 -1.27 -3.64 7.32
C LEU A 89 -2.76 -3.96 7.19
N ILE A 90 -3.12 -5.25 7.23
CA ILE A 90 -4.50 -5.70 7.08
C ILE A 90 -5.31 -5.29 8.32
N ASP A 91 -4.78 -5.49 9.52
CA ASP A 91 -5.45 -5.15 10.77
C ASP A 91 -5.77 -3.65 10.85
N ARG A 92 -4.77 -2.78 10.59
CA ARG A 92 -4.98 -1.33 10.53
C ARG A 92 -5.98 -0.93 9.45
N PHE A 93 -6.00 -1.64 8.32
CA PHE A 93 -6.95 -1.34 7.25
C PHE A 93 -8.39 -1.71 7.63
N ILE A 94 -8.64 -2.82 8.32
CA ILE A 94 -10.00 -3.25 8.66
C ILE A 94 -10.54 -2.64 9.95
N SER A 95 -9.67 -2.33 10.90
CA SER A 95 -10.05 -1.83 12.24
C SER A 95 -10.21 -0.31 12.31
N ALA A 96 -9.71 0.43 11.31
CA ALA A 96 -9.78 1.89 11.24
C ALA A 96 -10.98 2.42 10.45
#